data_AF-A0AAJ0FXA6-F1
#
_entry.id   AF-A0AAJ0FXA6-F1
#
_cell.length_a   1.000
_cell.length_b   1.000
_cell.length_c   1.000
_cell.angle_alpha   90.00
_cell.angle_beta   90.00
_cell.angle_gamma   90.00
#
_symmetry.space_group_name_H-M   'P 1'
#
loop_
_entity.id
_entity.type
_entity.pdbx_description
1 polymer ?
#
loop_
_entity_poly.entity_id
_entity_poly.type
_entity_poly.pdbx_seq_one_letter_code
_entity_poly.pdbx_strand_id
1 'polypeptide(L)'
;MWAVLAISLAGAVAATSCPGFDPHDYKPESVIRRDVAVIGGGSSGTYTAVRLHDHGKSVVVVEKEAQLGGHAETYTAPNGYAINLGVVVFTQIQIVKDYFGRFNITLTGLPQEGSVPTFVDFAAGKKVDFAPPLPKAQSEALAKYREQLNKYPSLQHGFNMTYPVHPDLLLPFKDFVKKYSLDAMVFTTYLYNQGFAPILDLPMLYMFKYLNAGELDSLQGGFLTTKNHDTGALYRAAASFLGSSNVLLKSSPIKMSRSSGKDVCIVVQTPTGKKLIVAKKLVSAIPPTLDALSSYDLSTQEKTLFGQWTSDGYYTGILNNTGLNDTSMFINVQPNKPYGVPHLPGLYTVRGSPPTGLTQVYYGSPTVLSIEEVKADIEKSIARLQKDLGVRQAKPEWVLLKSHAPFNLGVSNEQIKDKFYEKLYALNGKQNTFYNGAAFHTQDSSVLWEFTEEYLLPIVLASLK
;
A
#
# COMPACT_ATOMS: atom_id res chain seq x y z
N MET A 1 -33.84 73.65 -3.87
CA MET A 1 -33.04 72.62 -3.20
C MET A 1 -33.64 71.26 -3.54
N TRP A 2 -33.13 70.61 -4.58
CA TRP A 2 -33.43 69.21 -4.91
C TRP A 2 -32.07 68.57 -5.20
N ALA A 3 -31.61 67.68 -4.32
CA ALA A 3 -30.39 66.90 -4.52
C ALA A 3 -30.82 65.44 -4.72
N VAL A 4 -30.66 64.96 -5.95
CA VAL A 4 -30.87 63.57 -6.33
C VAL A 4 -29.63 62.78 -5.90
N LEU A 5 -29.80 61.81 -5.01
CA LEU A 5 -28.75 60.86 -4.63
C LEU A 5 -28.72 59.75 -5.69
N ALA A 6 -27.67 59.73 -6.51
CA ALA A 6 -27.37 58.60 -7.39
C ALA A 6 -26.64 57.52 -6.58
N ILE A 7 -27.26 56.35 -6.45
CA ILE A 7 -26.64 55.16 -5.84
C ILE A 7 -25.85 54.45 -6.95
N SER A 8 -24.53 54.51 -6.85
CA SER A 8 -23.59 53.78 -7.69
C SER A 8 -23.66 52.29 -7.37
N LEU A 9 -24.11 51.48 -8.32
CA LEU A 9 -23.96 50.02 -8.30
C LEU A 9 -22.46 49.68 -8.38
N ALA A 10 -21.88 49.27 -7.25
CA ALA A 10 -20.55 48.65 -7.24
C ALA A 10 -20.64 47.30 -7.97
N GLY A 11 -19.88 47.19 -9.06
CA GLY A 11 -19.76 45.96 -9.84
C GLY A 11 -19.23 44.81 -8.99
N ALA A 12 -19.84 43.64 -9.16
CA ALA A 12 -19.35 42.39 -8.60
C ALA A 12 -17.92 42.14 -9.09
N VAL A 13 -16.98 42.07 -8.16
CA VAL A 13 -15.60 41.66 -8.42
C VAL A 13 -15.65 40.19 -8.86
N ALA A 14 -15.17 39.93 -10.08
CA ALA A 14 -14.99 38.60 -10.62
C ALA A 14 -14.17 37.75 -9.64
N ALA A 15 -14.58 36.50 -9.44
CA ALA A 15 -13.83 35.51 -8.68
C ALA A 15 -12.39 35.48 -9.21
N THR A 16 -11.46 35.86 -8.35
CA THR A 16 -10.04 35.94 -8.66
C THR A 16 -9.53 34.56 -9.06
N SER A 17 -9.28 34.37 -10.35
CA SER A 17 -8.54 33.24 -10.89
C SER A 17 -7.15 33.24 -10.26
N CYS A 18 -6.85 32.25 -9.42
CA CYS A 18 -5.49 32.05 -8.93
C CYS A 18 -4.55 31.85 -10.14
N PRO A 19 -3.42 32.58 -10.23
CA PRO A 19 -2.54 32.53 -11.41
C PRO A 19 -2.05 31.09 -11.70
N GLY A 20 -2.13 30.69 -12.98
CA GLY A 20 -1.73 29.38 -13.47
C GLY A 20 -2.80 28.28 -13.44
N PHE A 21 -4.03 28.60 -13.02
CA PHE A 21 -5.18 27.70 -13.12
C PHE A 21 -6.22 28.17 -14.15
N ASP A 22 -5.97 29.28 -14.86
CA ASP A 22 -6.85 29.73 -15.93
C ASP A 22 -6.64 28.82 -17.16
N PRO A 23 -7.69 28.15 -17.67
CA PRO A 23 -7.57 27.37 -18.90
C PRO A 23 -7.03 28.15 -20.11
N HIS A 24 -7.17 29.48 -20.15
CA HIS A 24 -6.62 30.32 -21.22
C HIS A 24 -5.08 30.43 -21.16
N ASP A 25 -4.46 30.12 -20.02
CA ASP A 25 -3.00 30.03 -19.88
C ASP A 25 -2.42 28.79 -20.58
N TYR A 26 -3.28 27.86 -21.03
CA TYR A 26 -2.90 26.58 -21.61
C TYR A 26 -3.43 26.47 -23.04
N LYS A 27 -2.70 25.70 -23.86
CA LYS A 27 -3.25 25.28 -25.16
C LYS A 27 -4.50 24.41 -24.92
N PRO A 28 -5.55 24.50 -25.76
CA PRO A 28 -6.78 23.73 -25.57
C PRO A 28 -6.56 22.22 -25.36
N GLU A 29 -5.62 21.61 -26.09
CA GLU A 29 -5.25 20.20 -25.98
C GLU A 29 -4.52 19.83 -24.67
N SER A 30 -4.00 20.83 -23.95
CA SER A 30 -3.37 20.68 -22.64
C SER A 30 -4.35 20.84 -21.48
N VAL A 31 -5.63 21.09 -21.76
CA VAL A 31 -6.70 21.18 -20.75
C VAL A 31 -7.52 19.89 -20.77
N ILE A 32 -7.54 19.18 -19.64
CA ILE A 32 -8.29 17.93 -19.45
C ILE A 32 -9.47 18.21 -18.53
N ARG A 33 -10.69 17.98 -19.02
CA ARG A 33 -11.92 18.10 -18.21
C ARG A 33 -12.52 16.74 -17.90
N ARG A 34 -12.75 16.43 -16.63
CA ARG A 34 -13.30 15.13 -16.17
C ARG A 34 -14.26 15.30 -15.01
N ASP A 35 -15.05 14.28 -14.71
CA ASP A 35 -15.84 14.26 -13.48
C ASP A 35 -14.94 14.04 -12.26
N VAL A 36 -13.97 13.13 -12.38
CA VAL A 36 -13.06 12.79 -11.28
C VAL A 36 -11.60 12.74 -11.74
N ALA A 37 -10.73 13.40 -10.99
CA ALA A 37 -9.28 13.18 -11.07
C ALA A 37 -8.85 12.20 -9.97
N VAL A 38 -8.03 11.21 -10.30
CA VAL A 38 -7.45 10.25 -9.36
C VAL A 38 -5.94 10.45 -9.31
N ILE A 39 -5.39 10.70 -8.13
CA ILE A 39 -3.94 10.86 -7.93
C ILE A 39 -3.40 9.59 -7.29
N GLY A 40 -2.46 8.95 -7.98
CA GLY A 40 -1.93 7.64 -7.62
C GLY A 40 -2.66 6.52 -8.36
N GLY A 41 -1.92 5.83 -9.22
CA GLY A 41 -2.33 4.67 -10.01
C GLY A 41 -2.03 3.34 -9.31
N GLY A 42 -1.96 3.31 -7.98
CA GLY A 42 -1.80 2.07 -7.21
C GLY A 42 -3.06 1.20 -7.18
N SER A 43 -3.10 0.23 -6.27
CA SER A 43 -4.22 -0.71 -6.10
C SER A 43 -5.57 0.00 -5.97
N SER A 44 -5.71 0.87 -4.96
CA SER A 44 -6.94 1.63 -4.69
C SER A 44 -7.30 2.60 -5.81
N GLY A 45 -6.33 3.36 -6.32
CA GLY A 45 -6.59 4.40 -7.33
C GLY A 45 -7.00 3.81 -8.67
N THR A 46 -6.33 2.74 -9.13
CA THR A 46 -6.70 2.05 -10.36
C THR A 46 -8.07 1.42 -10.26
N TYR A 47 -8.36 0.71 -9.16
CA TYR A 47 -9.68 0.13 -8.92
C TYR A 47 -10.77 1.22 -8.90
N THR A 48 -10.55 2.32 -8.17
CA THR A 48 -11.47 3.47 -8.14
C THR A 48 -11.76 4.02 -9.54
N ALA A 49 -10.73 4.21 -10.36
CA ALA A 49 -10.89 4.74 -11.72
C ALA A 49 -11.69 3.80 -12.62
N VAL A 50 -11.41 2.48 -12.57
CA VAL A 50 -12.17 1.48 -13.34
C VAL A 50 -13.64 1.49 -12.93
N ARG A 51 -13.93 1.53 -11.63
CA ARG A 51 -15.30 1.51 -11.12
C ARG A 51 -16.06 2.80 -11.41
N LEU A 52 -15.43 3.96 -11.30
CA LEU A 52 -16.03 5.22 -11.74
C LEU A 52 -16.37 5.21 -13.24
N HIS A 53 -15.49 4.63 -14.07
CA HIS A 53 -15.75 4.44 -15.49
C HIS A 53 -16.93 3.48 -15.73
N ASP A 54 -17.05 2.38 -14.98
CA ASP A 54 -18.24 1.48 -15.02
C ASP A 54 -19.54 2.21 -14.70
N HIS A 55 -19.49 3.21 -13.82
CA HIS A 55 -20.63 4.08 -13.49
C HIS A 55 -20.82 5.25 -14.46
N GLY A 56 -20.20 5.19 -15.64
CA GLY A 56 -20.35 6.20 -16.71
C GLY A 56 -19.76 7.56 -16.36
N LYS A 57 -18.81 7.63 -15.41
CA LYS A 57 -18.13 8.87 -15.05
C LYS A 57 -16.83 9.01 -15.84
N SER A 58 -16.55 10.23 -16.29
CA SER A 58 -15.28 10.53 -16.95
C SER A 58 -14.17 10.69 -15.92
N VAL A 59 -13.06 9.98 -16.11
CA VAL A 59 -11.94 9.96 -15.15
C VAL A 59 -10.60 10.32 -15.81
N VAL A 60 -9.67 10.84 -15.01
CA VAL A 60 -8.25 10.92 -15.35
C VAL A 60 -7.41 10.43 -14.17
N VAL A 61 -6.45 9.56 -14.41
CA VAL A 61 -5.50 9.05 -13.43
C VAL A 61 -4.14 9.72 -13.67
N VAL A 62 -3.53 10.21 -12.60
CA VAL A 62 -2.16 10.76 -12.60
C VAL A 62 -1.27 9.82 -11.81
N GLU A 63 -0.27 9.24 -12.48
CA GLU A 63 0.67 8.28 -11.91
C GLU A 63 2.11 8.71 -12.20
N LYS A 64 2.93 8.75 -11.16
CA LYS A 64 4.33 9.19 -11.22
C LYS A 64 5.23 8.16 -11.90
N GLU A 65 4.87 6.89 -11.85
CA GLU A 65 5.59 5.79 -12.43
C GLU A 65 5.22 5.58 -13.91
N ALA A 66 5.99 4.72 -14.58
CA ALA A 66 5.76 4.35 -15.99
C ALA A 66 4.58 3.38 -16.18
N GLN A 67 3.89 2.96 -15.12
CA GLN A 67 2.80 2.00 -15.15
C GLN A 67 1.88 2.17 -13.94
N LEU A 68 0.65 1.66 -14.04
CA LEU A 68 -0.25 1.47 -12.89
C LEU A 68 0.17 0.23 -12.08
N GLY A 69 -0.27 0.17 -10.82
CA GLY A 69 -0.11 -0.98 -9.93
C GLY A 69 0.47 -0.66 -8.56
N GLY A 70 1.24 0.44 -8.45
CA GLY A 70 1.87 0.83 -7.18
C GLY A 70 2.71 -0.31 -6.61
N HIS A 71 2.34 -0.82 -5.43
CA HIS A 71 3.06 -1.92 -4.79
C HIS A 71 2.94 -3.27 -5.53
N ALA A 72 2.11 -3.43 -6.56
CA ALA A 72 2.07 -4.64 -7.38
C ALA A 72 3.21 -4.67 -8.41
N GLU A 73 4.44 -4.67 -7.91
CA GLU A 73 5.65 -4.69 -8.73
C GLU A 73 5.92 -6.10 -9.27
N THR A 74 6.02 -6.21 -10.59
CA THR A 74 6.37 -7.44 -11.30
C THR A 74 7.55 -7.17 -12.23
N TYR A 75 8.59 -7.98 -12.12
CA TYR A 75 9.73 -7.99 -13.04
C TYR A 75 9.61 -9.16 -14.02
N THR A 76 9.81 -8.93 -15.32
CA THR A 76 9.92 -9.99 -16.31
C THR A 76 11.38 -10.30 -16.57
N ALA A 77 11.82 -11.51 -16.21
CA ALA A 77 13.18 -11.98 -16.44
C ALA A 77 13.44 -12.19 -17.95
N PRO A 78 14.72 -12.24 -18.40
CA PRO A 78 15.06 -12.41 -19.81
C PRO A 78 14.50 -13.68 -20.46
N ASN A 79 14.21 -14.72 -19.68
CA ASN A 79 13.57 -15.96 -20.13
C ASN A 79 12.04 -15.85 -20.25
N GLY A 80 11.46 -14.66 -20.03
CA GLY A 80 10.02 -14.39 -20.07
C GLY A 80 9.26 -14.70 -18.78
N TYR A 81 9.92 -15.24 -17.75
CA TYR A 81 9.27 -15.56 -16.48
C TYR A 81 9.02 -14.30 -15.64
N ALA A 82 7.81 -14.18 -15.08
CA ALA A 82 7.44 -13.05 -14.23
C ALA A 82 7.74 -13.33 -12.75
N ILE A 83 8.30 -12.33 -12.08
CA ILE A 83 8.65 -12.35 -10.66
C ILE A 83 7.88 -11.22 -9.97
N ASN A 84 6.93 -11.58 -9.11
CA ASN A 84 6.21 -10.62 -8.28
C ASN A 84 7.03 -10.26 -7.04
N LEU A 85 7.35 -8.98 -6.87
CA LEU A 85 8.23 -8.49 -5.80
C LEU A 85 7.49 -7.74 -4.71
N GLY A 86 6.29 -7.24 -4.98
CA GLY A 86 5.46 -6.60 -3.96
C GLY A 86 4.24 -7.44 -3.62
N VAL A 87 3.13 -7.23 -4.34
CA VAL A 87 1.93 -8.07 -4.18
C VAL A 87 2.12 -9.42 -4.85
N VAL A 88 2.19 -10.49 -4.05
CA VAL A 88 2.39 -11.88 -4.51
C VAL A 88 1.09 -12.69 -4.49
N VAL A 89 0.23 -12.40 -3.52
CA VAL A 89 -0.98 -13.18 -3.21
C VAL A 89 -2.19 -12.28 -2.98
N PHE A 90 -3.37 -12.89 -3.08
CA PHE A 90 -4.66 -12.27 -2.78
C PHE A 90 -5.50 -13.25 -1.95
N THR A 91 -6.38 -12.71 -1.10
CA THR A 91 -7.35 -13.52 -0.35
C THR A 91 -8.42 -14.10 -1.28
N GLN A 92 -9.08 -15.19 -0.85
CA GLN A 92 -10.04 -15.92 -1.71
C GLN A 92 -11.45 -15.30 -1.77
N ILE A 93 -11.55 -13.98 -1.75
CA ILE A 93 -12.82 -13.24 -1.71
C ILE A 93 -13.38 -12.93 -3.11
N GLN A 94 -14.68 -12.67 -3.20
CA GLN A 94 -15.38 -12.54 -4.49
C GLN A 94 -14.89 -11.33 -5.31
N ILE A 95 -14.64 -10.20 -4.66
CA ILE A 95 -14.15 -8.97 -5.33
C ILE A 95 -12.81 -9.20 -6.06
N VAL A 96 -11.95 -10.07 -5.53
CA VAL A 96 -10.70 -10.46 -6.19
C VAL A 96 -11.01 -11.22 -7.48
N LYS A 97 -11.86 -12.26 -7.39
CA LYS A 97 -12.26 -13.07 -8.55
C LYS A 97 -12.95 -12.23 -9.62
N ASP A 98 -13.84 -11.33 -9.21
CA ASP A 98 -14.57 -10.44 -10.12
C ASP A 98 -13.64 -9.46 -10.82
N TYR A 99 -12.71 -8.84 -10.09
CA TYR A 99 -11.83 -7.83 -10.68
C TYR A 99 -10.80 -8.42 -11.64
N PHE A 100 -10.22 -9.58 -11.31
CA PHE A 100 -9.35 -10.30 -12.24
C PHE A 100 -10.15 -10.88 -13.43
N GLY A 101 -11.34 -11.44 -13.17
CA GLY A 101 -12.23 -11.99 -14.19
C GLY A 101 -12.71 -10.94 -15.20
N ARG A 102 -12.94 -9.70 -14.74
CA ARG A 102 -13.27 -8.55 -15.60
C ARG A 102 -12.28 -8.34 -16.73
N PHE A 103 -11.00 -8.64 -16.51
CA PHE A 103 -9.95 -8.48 -17.51
C PHE A 103 -9.47 -9.82 -18.08
N ASN A 104 -10.24 -10.89 -17.91
CA ASN A 104 -9.92 -12.25 -18.36
C ASN A 104 -8.56 -12.75 -17.84
N ILE A 105 -8.17 -12.35 -16.63
CA ILE A 105 -6.91 -12.80 -16.02
C ILE A 105 -7.21 -14.01 -15.15
N THR A 106 -6.59 -15.13 -15.48
CA THR A 106 -6.81 -16.39 -14.76
C THR A 106 -6.06 -16.38 -13.43
N LEU A 107 -6.82 -16.56 -12.35
CA LEU A 107 -6.29 -16.86 -11.02
C LEU A 107 -6.14 -18.37 -10.82
N THR A 108 -5.19 -18.74 -9.96
CA THR A 108 -4.98 -20.10 -9.46
C THR A 108 -4.72 -20.03 -7.96
N GLY A 109 -4.89 -21.15 -7.26
CA GLY A 109 -4.36 -21.28 -5.90
C GLY A 109 -2.83 -21.14 -5.91
N LEU A 110 -2.28 -20.52 -4.86
CA LEU A 110 -0.83 -20.44 -4.65
C LEU A 110 -0.26 -21.87 -4.56
N PRO A 111 0.66 -22.26 -5.46
CA PRO A 111 1.26 -23.59 -5.40
C PRO A 111 2.02 -23.79 -4.08
N GLN A 112 1.99 -25.01 -3.54
CA GLN A 112 2.86 -25.33 -2.41
C GLN A 112 4.33 -25.26 -2.86
N GLU A 113 5.15 -24.56 -2.08
CA GLU A 113 6.58 -24.52 -2.33
C GLU A 113 7.22 -25.87 -2.01
N GLY A 114 7.99 -26.42 -2.96
CA GLY A 114 8.71 -27.68 -2.76
C GLY A 114 10.01 -27.55 -1.97
N SER A 115 10.48 -26.33 -1.70
CA SER A 115 11.72 -26.07 -0.96
C SER A 115 11.47 -26.03 0.54
N VAL A 116 12.19 -26.87 1.29
CA VAL A 116 12.23 -26.78 2.76
C VAL A 116 13.06 -25.54 3.14
N PRO A 117 12.53 -24.60 3.94
CA PRO A 117 13.27 -23.40 4.30
C PRO A 117 14.45 -23.74 5.20
N THR A 118 15.54 -23.01 5.03
CA THR A 118 16.66 -22.96 5.97
C THR A 118 16.52 -21.72 6.85
N PHE A 119 16.50 -21.90 8.17
CA PHE A 119 16.45 -20.78 9.11
C PHE A 119 17.86 -20.22 9.35
N VAL A 120 17.96 -18.89 9.30
CA VAL A 120 19.22 -18.16 9.39
C VAL A 120 19.04 -16.96 10.30
N ASP A 121 19.97 -16.70 11.20
CA ASP A 121 20.13 -15.37 11.81
C ASP A 121 20.96 -14.53 10.84
N PHE A 122 20.32 -13.66 10.04
CA PHE A 122 21.05 -12.85 9.05
C PHE A 122 22.00 -11.83 9.70
N ALA A 123 21.74 -11.41 10.94
CA ALA A 123 22.62 -10.49 11.64
C ALA A 123 23.96 -11.17 11.97
N ALA A 124 23.90 -12.40 12.49
CA ALA A 124 25.09 -13.23 12.72
C ALA A 124 25.64 -13.87 11.43
N GLY A 125 24.79 -14.01 10.40
CA GLY A 125 25.04 -14.78 9.19
C GLY A 125 25.18 -16.28 9.44
N LYS A 126 24.43 -16.82 10.40
CA LYS A 126 24.54 -18.22 10.84
C LYS A 126 23.26 -18.98 10.58
N LYS A 127 23.36 -20.20 10.05
CA LYS A 127 22.26 -21.17 10.15
C LYS A 127 21.89 -21.41 11.61
N VAL A 128 20.60 -21.50 11.88
CA VAL A 128 20.08 -21.78 13.23
C VAL A 128 19.19 -23.00 13.20
N ASP A 129 19.30 -23.82 14.24
CA ASP A 129 18.35 -24.90 14.48
C ASP A 129 17.08 -24.28 15.10
N PHE A 130 16.03 -24.19 14.29
CA PHE A 130 14.75 -23.63 14.70
C PHE A 130 13.63 -24.53 14.21
N ALA A 131 12.77 -24.93 15.13
CA ALA A 131 11.54 -25.64 14.83
C ALA A 131 10.36 -24.68 14.98
N PRO A 132 9.62 -24.35 13.91
CA PRO A 132 8.39 -23.59 14.04
C PRO A 132 7.36 -24.39 14.85
N PRO A 133 6.35 -23.73 15.46
CA PRO A 133 5.33 -24.41 16.23
C PRO A 133 4.61 -25.50 15.42
N LEU A 134 4.15 -26.57 16.07
CA LEU A 134 3.45 -27.66 15.39
C LEU A 134 2.16 -27.15 14.70
N PRO A 135 1.79 -27.65 13.50
CA PRO A 135 0.62 -27.18 12.77
C PRO A 135 -0.67 -27.13 13.61
N LYS A 136 -0.92 -28.15 14.43
CA LYS A 136 -2.08 -28.20 15.34
C LYS A 136 -2.09 -27.02 16.33
N ALA A 137 -0.97 -26.75 16.98
CA ALA A 137 -0.86 -25.64 17.94
C ALA A 137 -1.00 -24.28 17.24
N GLN A 138 -0.48 -24.15 16.01
CA GLN A 138 -0.68 -22.96 15.19
C GLN A 138 -2.17 -22.75 14.88
N SER A 139 -2.88 -23.78 14.42
CA SER A 139 -4.30 -23.71 14.11
C SER A 139 -5.15 -23.36 15.33
N GLU A 140 -4.85 -23.94 16.50
CA GLU A 140 -5.53 -23.62 17.76
C GLU A 140 -5.30 -22.16 18.18
N ALA A 141 -4.08 -21.63 18.04
CA ALA A 141 -3.79 -20.23 18.33
C ALA A 141 -4.51 -19.27 17.35
N LEU A 142 -4.51 -19.59 16.05
CA LEU A 142 -5.24 -18.80 15.04
C LEU A 142 -6.76 -18.81 15.29
N ALA A 143 -7.32 -19.94 15.75
CA ALA A 143 -8.73 -20.01 16.14
C ALA A 143 -9.04 -19.08 17.33
N LYS A 144 -8.22 -19.13 18.39
CA LYS A 144 -8.35 -18.22 19.55
C LYS A 144 -8.19 -16.75 19.16
N TYR A 145 -7.27 -16.44 18.25
CA TYR A 145 -7.11 -15.09 17.70
C TYR A 145 -8.38 -14.65 16.97
N ARG A 146 -8.95 -15.51 16.12
CA ARG A 146 -10.22 -15.23 15.41
C ARG A 146 -11.36 -14.95 16.38
N GLU A 147 -11.47 -15.69 17.49
CA GLU A 147 -12.48 -15.42 18.52
C GLU A 147 -12.35 -14.00 19.08
N GLN A 148 -11.12 -13.48 19.23
CA GLN A 148 -10.92 -12.11 19.68
C GLN A 148 -11.20 -11.09 18.57
N LEU A 149 -10.75 -11.36 17.33
CA LEU A 149 -11.02 -10.52 16.17
C LEU A 149 -12.53 -10.31 15.95
N ASN A 150 -13.32 -11.37 16.10
CA ASN A 150 -14.77 -11.37 15.92
C ASN A 150 -15.52 -10.45 16.91
N LYS A 151 -14.86 -9.98 17.97
CA LYS A 151 -15.42 -8.96 18.88
C LYS A 151 -15.41 -7.55 18.27
N TYR A 152 -14.69 -7.34 17.17
CA TYR A 152 -14.51 -6.04 16.51
C TYR A 152 -14.86 -6.12 15.00
N PRO A 153 -16.07 -6.56 14.62
CA PRO A 153 -16.42 -6.80 13.21
C PRO A 153 -16.30 -5.54 12.35
N SER A 154 -16.51 -4.35 12.93
CA SER A 154 -16.40 -3.08 12.23
C SER A 154 -14.99 -2.75 11.71
N LEU A 155 -13.94 -3.38 12.26
CA LEU A 155 -12.56 -3.18 11.82
C LEU A 155 -12.25 -3.84 10.46
N GLN A 156 -13.09 -4.79 10.02
CA GLN A 156 -12.94 -5.42 8.70
C GLN A 156 -13.18 -4.42 7.56
N HIS A 157 -14.05 -3.43 7.78
CA HIS A 157 -14.46 -2.46 6.75
C HIS A 157 -13.70 -1.12 6.80
N GLY A 158 -12.81 -0.92 7.78
CA GLY A 158 -12.11 0.35 7.97
C GLY A 158 -11.57 0.55 9.38
N PHE A 159 -11.44 1.80 9.82
CA PHE A 159 -11.08 2.16 11.20
C PHE A 159 -12.31 2.54 12.04
N ASN A 160 -13.44 1.88 11.79
CA ASN A 160 -14.67 2.14 12.53
C ASN A 160 -14.59 1.48 13.92
N MET A 161 -14.53 2.30 14.97
CA MET A 161 -14.34 1.89 16.36
C MET A 161 -15.30 2.65 17.27
N THR A 162 -15.67 2.02 18.39
CA THR A 162 -16.39 2.67 19.49
C THR A 162 -15.41 3.39 20.43
N TYR A 163 -15.81 4.56 20.94
CA TYR A 163 -15.05 5.33 21.93
C TYR A 163 -15.73 5.30 23.31
N PRO A 164 -14.99 5.19 24.43
CA PRO A 164 -13.54 5.05 24.52
C PRO A 164 -13.03 3.75 23.88
N VAL A 165 -11.84 3.81 23.28
CA VAL A 165 -11.26 2.67 22.55
C VAL A 165 -11.06 1.50 23.50
N HIS A 166 -11.51 0.31 23.10
CA HIS A 166 -11.37 -0.89 23.91
C HIS A 166 -9.88 -1.15 24.22
N PRO A 167 -9.48 -1.40 25.49
CA PRO A 167 -8.08 -1.52 25.87
C PRO A 167 -7.27 -2.53 25.05
N ASP A 168 -7.90 -3.64 24.67
CA ASP A 168 -7.24 -4.67 23.87
C ASP A 168 -6.77 -4.18 22.49
N LEU A 169 -7.47 -3.24 21.86
CA LEU A 169 -7.06 -2.67 20.57
C LEU A 169 -5.78 -1.82 20.68
N LEU A 170 -5.42 -1.43 21.89
CA LEU A 170 -4.26 -0.58 22.18
C LEU A 170 -3.08 -1.39 22.73
N LEU A 171 -3.28 -2.68 23.05
CA LEU A 171 -2.20 -3.53 23.53
C LEU A 171 -1.16 -3.75 22.42
N PRO A 172 0.14 -3.74 22.75
CA PRO A 172 1.16 -4.29 21.87
C PRO A 172 0.86 -5.76 21.57
N PHE A 173 1.13 -6.20 20.34
CA PHE A 173 0.85 -7.57 19.90
C PHE A 173 1.44 -8.63 20.86
N LYS A 174 2.68 -8.44 21.34
CA LYS A 174 3.33 -9.34 22.30
C LYS A 174 2.55 -9.52 23.61
N ASP A 175 1.88 -8.49 24.09
CA ASP A 175 1.13 -8.53 25.36
C ASP A 175 -0.25 -9.14 25.15
N PHE A 176 -0.85 -8.86 23.99
CA PHE A 176 -2.08 -9.53 23.57
C PHE A 176 -1.87 -11.04 23.37
N VAL A 177 -0.75 -11.45 22.78
CA VAL A 177 -0.36 -12.86 22.62
C VAL A 177 -0.30 -13.57 23.96
N LYS A 178 0.37 -12.97 24.95
CA LYS A 178 0.45 -13.54 26.31
C LYS A 178 -0.92 -13.63 26.96
N LYS A 179 -1.74 -12.57 26.85
CA LYS A 179 -3.07 -12.49 27.44
C LYS A 179 -4.00 -13.61 26.96
N TYR A 180 -3.91 -13.99 25.69
CA TYR A 180 -4.82 -14.97 25.07
C TYR A 180 -4.14 -16.30 24.69
N SER A 181 -2.89 -16.52 25.14
CA SER A 181 -2.08 -17.72 24.86
C SER A 181 -2.00 -18.05 23.37
N LEU A 182 -1.50 -17.08 22.59
CA LEU A 182 -1.43 -17.12 21.13
C LEU A 182 0.00 -17.36 20.61
N ASP A 183 0.92 -17.82 21.46
CA ASP A 183 2.35 -17.93 21.18
C ASP A 183 2.65 -18.67 19.87
N ALA A 184 1.88 -19.73 19.59
CA ALA A 184 2.09 -20.60 18.44
C ALA A 184 1.79 -19.94 17.07
N MET A 185 1.06 -18.82 17.00
CA MET A 185 0.79 -18.14 15.72
C MET A 185 1.79 -17.03 15.39
N VAL A 186 2.64 -16.62 16.34
CA VAL A 186 3.46 -15.41 16.20
C VAL A 186 4.46 -15.54 15.06
N PHE A 187 5.15 -16.68 14.95
CA PHE A 187 6.13 -16.89 13.88
C PHE A 187 5.46 -16.90 12.50
N THR A 188 4.33 -17.59 12.35
CA THR A 188 3.54 -17.57 11.10
C THR A 188 3.08 -16.16 10.75
N THR A 189 2.63 -15.37 11.74
CA THR A 189 2.26 -13.97 11.53
C THR A 189 3.45 -13.15 11.02
N TYR A 190 4.64 -13.31 11.62
CA TYR A 190 5.86 -12.66 11.16
C TYR A 190 6.22 -13.01 9.69
N LEU A 191 6.00 -14.25 9.25
CA LEU A 191 6.33 -14.68 7.89
C LEU A 191 5.42 -14.07 6.82
N TYR A 192 4.12 -13.98 7.10
CA TYR A 192 3.11 -13.55 6.11
C TYR A 192 2.82 -12.05 6.18
N ASN A 193 2.89 -11.44 7.37
CA ASN A 193 2.61 -10.03 7.60
C ASN A 193 3.90 -9.19 7.66
N GLN A 194 4.69 -9.25 6.58
CA GLN A 194 5.95 -8.50 6.48
C GLN A 194 5.72 -6.99 6.28
N GLY A 195 6.73 -6.20 6.60
CA GLY A 195 6.72 -4.74 6.45
C GLY A 195 6.30 -3.97 7.69
N PHE A 196 5.70 -4.62 8.71
CA PHE A 196 5.59 -4.05 10.05
C PHE A 196 6.83 -4.35 10.88
N ALA A 197 7.54 -3.32 11.32
CA ALA A 197 8.77 -3.47 12.08
C ALA A 197 8.83 -2.47 13.25
N PRO A 198 8.92 -2.90 14.52
CA PRO A 198 8.84 -4.28 15.01
C PRO A 198 7.39 -4.77 15.17
N ILE A 199 7.06 -5.90 14.53
CA ILE A 199 5.70 -6.49 14.55
C ILE A 199 5.18 -6.81 15.97
N LEU A 200 6.06 -7.16 16.90
CA LEU A 200 5.69 -7.51 18.28
C LEU A 200 5.19 -6.32 19.12
N ASP A 201 5.57 -5.10 18.75
CA ASP A 201 5.15 -3.89 19.46
C ASP A 201 3.94 -3.21 18.80
N LEU A 202 3.47 -3.75 17.67
CA LEU A 202 2.35 -3.19 16.93
C LEU A 202 1.06 -3.21 17.77
N PRO A 203 0.35 -2.07 17.91
CA PRO A 203 -0.96 -2.06 18.54
C PRO A 203 -1.94 -3.00 17.82
N MET A 204 -2.75 -3.71 18.61
CA MET A 204 -3.70 -4.69 18.07
C MET A 204 -4.71 -4.13 17.08
N LEU A 205 -5.01 -2.83 17.13
CA LEU A 205 -5.79 -2.15 16.09
C LEU A 205 -5.22 -2.44 14.70
N TYR A 206 -3.91 -2.24 14.50
CA TYR A 206 -3.28 -2.49 13.21
C TYR A 206 -3.11 -3.98 12.93
N MET A 207 -2.81 -4.78 13.95
CA MET A 207 -2.67 -6.22 13.80
C MET A 207 -3.98 -6.88 13.33
N PHE A 208 -5.13 -6.50 13.89
CA PHE A 208 -6.45 -6.99 13.46
C PHE A 208 -6.86 -6.54 12.05
N LYS A 209 -6.30 -5.42 11.58
CA LYS A 209 -6.52 -4.98 10.20
C LYS A 209 -5.62 -5.72 9.23
N TYR A 210 -4.38 -6.00 9.61
CA TYR A 210 -3.45 -6.67 8.71
C TYR A 210 -3.66 -8.19 8.67
N LEU A 211 -3.74 -8.85 9.82
CA LEU A 211 -4.18 -10.24 9.95
C LEU A 211 -5.70 -10.28 10.15
N ASN A 212 -6.42 -9.84 9.12
CA ASN A 212 -7.88 -9.76 9.10
C ASN A 212 -8.54 -11.13 8.85
N ALA A 213 -9.87 -11.19 8.81
CA ALA A 213 -10.61 -12.44 8.64
C ALA A 213 -10.29 -13.14 7.30
N GLY A 214 -10.15 -12.38 6.21
CA GLY A 214 -9.80 -12.92 4.89
C GLY A 214 -8.38 -13.49 4.84
N GLU A 215 -7.43 -12.87 5.53
CA GLU A 215 -6.07 -13.40 5.69
C GLU A 215 -6.09 -14.70 6.52
N LEU A 216 -6.83 -14.74 7.63
CA LEU A 216 -6.98 -15.96 8.43
C LEU A 216 -7.64 -17.10 7.64
N ASP A 217 -8.64 -16.80 6.82
CA ASP A 217 -9.27 -17.79 5.91
C ASP A 217 -8.25 -18.30 4.89
N SER A 218 -7.41 -17.41 4.36
CA SER A 218 -6.42 -17.76 3.33
C SER A 218 -5.21 -18.51 3.89
N LEU A 219 -4.81 -18.27 5.15
CA LEU A 219 -3.82 -19.08 5.85
C LEU A 219 -4.27 -20.54 6.02
N GLN A 220 -5.58 -20.79 6.12
CA GLN A 220 -6.15 -22.14 6.26
C GLN A 220 -6.50 -22.78 4.91
N GLY A 221 -7.12 -22.01 4.01
CA GLY A 221 -7.66 -22.49 2.74
C GLY A 221 -6.75 -22.26 1.52
N GLY A 222 -5.64 -21.54 1.71
CA GLY A 222 -4.72 -21.12 0.64
C GLY A 222 -5.02 -19.72 0.11
N PHE A 223 -4.05 -19.14 -0.59
CA PHE A 223 -4.17 -17.84 -1.26
C PHE A 223 -4.40 -17.99 -2.76
N LEU A 224 -4.90 -16.94 -3.42
CA LEU A 224 -4.92 -16.82 -4.88
C LEU A 224 -3.67 -16.11 -5.39
N THR A 225 -3.22 -16.47 -6.58
CA THR A 225 -2.22 -15.74 -7.36
C THR A 225 -2.56 -15.84 -8.85
N THR A 226 -1.85 -15.10 -9.70
CA THR A 226 -2.06 -15.19 -11.15
C THR A 226 -1.36 -16.41 -11.73
N LYS A 227 -2.02 -17.10 -12.67
CA LYS A 227 -1.49 -18.32 -13.31
C LYS A 227 -0.09 -18.12 -13.93
N ASN A 228 0.21 -16.90 -14.38
CA ASN A 228 1.46 -16.56 -15.05
C ASN A 228 2.47 -15.85 -14.13
N HIS A 229 2.26 -15.82 -12.81
CA HIS A 229 3.15 -15.17 -11.85
C HIS A 229 3.35 -13.67 -12.10
N ASP A 230 2.34 -13.02 -12.64
CA ASP A 230 2.34 -11.62 -13.05
C ASP A 230 1.13 -10.91 -12.46
N THR A 231 1.28 -10.31 -11.28
CA THR A 231 0.20 -9.52 -10.64
C THR A 231 0.05 -8.15 -11.29
N GLY A 232 1.11 -7.63 -11.92
CA GLY A 232 1.08 -6.40 -12.72
C GLY A 232 0.15 -6.46 -13.94
N ALA A 233 -0.17 -7.66 -14.45
CA ALA A 233 -1.07 -7.85 -15.59
C ALA A 233 -2.44 -7.19 -15.41
N LEU A 234 -2.98 -7.25 -14.18
CA LEU A 234 -4.25 -6.61 -13.82
C LEU A 234 -4.23 -5.11 -14.09
N TYR A 235 -3.15 -4.45 -13.69
CA TYR A 235 -3.02 -3.01 -13.78
C TYR A 235 -2.72 -2.53 -15.19
N ARG A 236 -1.98 -3.32 -15.98
CA ARG A 236 -1.79 -3.04 -17.42
C ARG A 236 -3.09 -3.21 -18.21
N ALA A 237 -3.90 -4.22 -17.87
CA ALA A 237 -5.22 -4.40 -18.46
C ALA A 237 -6.16 -3.25 -18.09
N ALA A 238 -6.18 -2.84 -16.81
CA ALA A 238 -6.96 -1.69 -16.35
C ALA A 238 -6.53 -0.37 -17.02
N ALA A 239 -5.22 -0.12 -17.17
CA ALA A 239 -4.72 1.05 -17.89
C ALA A 239 -5.20 1.07 -19.35
N SER A 240 -5.15 -0.08 -20.01
CA SER A 240 -5.61 -0.24 -21.40
C SER A 240 -7.12 -0.02 -21.53
N PHE A 241 -7.89 -0.54 -20.57
CA PHE A 241 -9.33 -0.33 -20.48
C PHE A 241 -9.71 1.15 -20.28
N LEU A 242 -9.00 1.85 -19.40
CA LEU A 242 -9.22 3.29 -19.16
C LEU A 242 -8.81 4.16 -20.35
N GLY A 243 -7.83 3.71 -21.15
CA GLY A 243 -7.34 4.39 -22.33
C GLY A 243 -6.26 5.43 -22.03
N SER A 244 -5.32 5.60 -22.97
CA SER A 244 -4.12 6.46 -22.82
C SER A 244 -4.44 7.95 -22.67
N SER A 245 -5.62 8.40 -23.11
CA SER A 245 -6.08 9.78 -22.90
C SER A 245 -6.56 10.06 -21.47
N ASN A 246 -6.79 9.02 -20.68
CA ASN A 246 -7.27 9.10 -19.29
C ASN A 246 -6.21 8.65 -18.28
N VAL A 247 -5.07 8.12 -18.71
CA VAL A 247 -3.99 7.66 -17.81
C VAL A 247 -2.71 8.44 -18.13
N LEU A 248 -2.37 9.39 -17.26
CA LEU A 248 -1.15 10.19 -17.35
C LEU A 248 -0.04 9.52 -16.54
N LEU A 249 0.77 8.70 -17.22
CA LEU A 249 1.95 8.05 -16.65
C LEU A 249 3.14 9.01 -16.60
N LYS A 250 4.15 8.70 -15.77
CA LYS A 250 5.33 9.55 -15.55
C LYS A 250 4.96 11.01 -15.28
N SER A 251 3.88 11.22 -14.54
CA SER A 251 3.25 12.51 -14.36
C SER A 251 2.96 12.78 -12.88
N SER A 252 3.18 14.01 -12.44
CA SER A 252 3.02 14.41 -11.04
C SER A 252 2.31 15.75 -10.91
N PRO A 253 1.38 15.92 -9.95
CA PRO A 253 0.82 17.22 -9.63
C PRO A 253 1.91 18.16 -9.10
N ILE A 254 1.98 19.37 -9.62
CA ILE A 254 2.91 20.42 -9.16
C ILE A 254 2.20 21.58 -8.46
N LYS A 255 0.90 21.74 -8.68
CA LYS A 255 0.06 22.75 -8.01
C LYS A 255 -1.39 22.31 -8.06
N MET A 256 -2.13 22.52 -6.97
CA MET A 256 -3.54 22.16 -6.88
C MET A 256 -4.35 23.28 -6.22
N SER A 257 -5.58 23.47 -6.69
CA SER A 257 -6.58 24.29 -6.02
C SER A 257 -7.87 23.50 -5.90
N ARG A 258 -8.28 23.27 -4.65
CA ARG A 258 -9.50 22.55 -4.27
C ARG A 258 -10.53 23.45 -3.59
N SER A 259 -10.06 24.59 -3.05
CA SER A 259 -10.84 25.47 -2.18
C SER A 259 -11.45 26.69 -2.88
N SER A 260 -11.10 26.96 -4.15
CA SER A 260 -11.41 28.22 -4.84
C SER A 260 -12.68 28.21 -5.69
N GLY A 261 -13.38 27.07 -5.80
CA GLY A 261 -14.56 26.96 -6.65
C GLY A 261 -15.28 25.62 -6.57
N LYS A 262 -16.17 25.39 -7.54
CA LYS A 262 -16.92 24.13 -7.68
C LYS A 262 -16.05 22.98 -8.16
N ASP A 263 -15.03 23.28 -8.95
CA ASP A 263 -14.12 22.31 -9.54
C ASP A 263 -12.77 22.31 -8.82
N VAL A 264 -12.09 21.17 -8.88
CA VAL A 264 -10.70 20.98 -8.52
C VAL A 264 -9.82 21.24 -9.75
N CYS A 265 -8.87 22.15 -9.63
CA CYS A 265 -7.89 22.46 -10.67
C CYS A 265 -6.52 21.91 -10.28
N ILE A 266 -5.90 21.14 -11.19
CA ILE A 266 -4.62 20.47 -10.94
C ILE A 266 -3.68 20.77 -12.10
N VAL A 267 -2.56 21.42 -11.81
CA VAL A 267 -1.45 21.53 -12.77
C VAL A 267 -0.57 20.31 -12.61
N VAL A 268 -0.43 19.55 -13.69
CA VAL A 268 0.35 18.31 -13.74
C VAL A 268 1.53 18.50 -14.66
N GLN A 269 2.72 18.14 -14.17
CA GLN A 269 3.90 17.97 -15.02
C GLN A 269 3.84 16.60 -15.67
N THR A 270 3.85 16.55 -17.00
CA THR A 270 3.93 15.31 -17.80
C THR A 270 5.25 15.27 -18.60
N PRO A 271 5.63 14.14 -19.20
CA PRO A 271 6.84 14.07 -20.04
C PRO A 271 6.82 15.01 -21.24
N THR A 272 5.63 15.39 -21.72
CA THR A 272 5.45 16.25 -22.90
C THR A 272 5.09 17.69 -22.53
N GLY A 273 5.21 18.07 -21.25
CA GLY A 273 4.92 19.42 -20.77
C GLY A 273 3.81 19.47 -19.71
N LYS A 274 3.41 20.69 -19.34
CA LYS A 274 2.37 20.91 -18.33
C LYS A 274 0.97 20.72 -18.92
N LYS A 275 0.09 20.11 -18.13
CA LYS A 275 -1.35 20.01 -18.41
C LYS A 275 -2.14 20.58 -17.24
N LEU A 276 -3.30 21.16 -17.55
CA LEU A 276 -4.29 21.57 -16.56
C LEU A 276 -5.42 20.54 -16.55
N ILE A 277 -5.64 19.89 -15.41
CA ILE A 277 -6.83 19.08 -15.16
C ILE A 277 -7.85 19.96 -14.44
N VAL A 278 -9.08 20.00 -14.94
CA VAL A 278 -10.24 20.58 -14.26
C VAL A 278 -11.24 19.45 -14.03
N ALA A 279 -11.44 19.08 -12.77
CA ALA A 279 -12.31 17.97 -12.39
C ALA A 279 -13.33 18.39 -11.34
N LYS A 280 -14.53 17.80 -11.34
CA LYS A 280 -15.55 18.12 -10.31
C LYS A 280 -15.11 17.61 -8.93
N LYS A 281 -14.48 16.44 -8.88
CA LYS A 281 -14.01 15.79 -7.65
C LYS A 281 -12.59 15.24 -7.80
N LEU A 282 -11.94 15.05 -6.66
CA LEU A 282 -10.60 14.47 -6.52
C LEU A 282 -10.66 13.21 -5.66
N VAL A 283 -10.05 12.12 -6.13
CA VAL A 283 -9.67 10.98 -5.28
C VAL A 283 -8.15 10.98 -5.13
N SER A 284 -7.67 11.11 -3.90
CA SER A 284 -6.26 10.95 -3.56
C SER A 284 -6.03 9.54 -3.06
N ALA A 285 -5.27 8.75 -3.82
CA ALA A 285 -4.92 7.35 -3.51
C ALA A 285 -3.41 7.15 -3.27
N ILE A 286 -2.71 8.24 -2.92
CA ILE A 286 -1.31 8.22 -2.50
C ILE A 286 -1.21 8.28 -0.97
N PRO A 287 -0.10 7.82 -0.36
CA PRO A 287 0.11 7.96 1.08
C PRO A 287 -0.02 9.44 1.51
N PRO A 288 -0.94 9.78 2.44
CA PRO A 288 -1.22 11.17 2.79
C PRO A 288 -0.20 11.73 3.78
N THR A 289 1.06 11.81 3.38
CA THR A 289 2.12 12.53 4.12
C THR A 289 2.23 13.98 3.65
N LEU A 290 2.73 14.88 4.49
CA LEU A 290 2.88 16.30 4.12
C LEU A 290 3.76 16.48 2.88
N ASP A 291 4.84 15.70 2.77
CA ASP A 291 5.76 15.77 1.63
C ASP A 291 5.10 15.26 0.33
N ALA A 292 4.40 14.12 0.39
CA ALA A 292 3.69 13.55 -0.76
C ALA A 292 2.54 14.45 -1.24
N LEU A 293 1.96 15.24 -0.33
CA LEU A 293 0.87 16.17 -0.60
C LEU A 293 1.34 17.62 -0.75
N SER A 294 2.64 17.86 -0.95
CA SER A 294 3.21 19.23 -1.05
C SER A 294 2.59 20.12 -2.14
N SER A 295 2.03 19.52 -3.20
CA SER A 295 1.33 20.25 -4.27
C SER A 295 -0.14 20.56 -3.95
N TYR A 296 -0.69 20.01 -2.85
CA TYR A 296 -2.07 20.21 -2.42
C TYR A 296 -2.20 21.51 -1.63
N ASP A 297 -3.30 22.23 -1.83
CA ASP A 297 -3.72 23.36 -0.98
C ASP A 297 -4.33 22.85 0.33
N LEU A 298 -3.54 22.16 1.16
CA LEU A 298 -4.00 21.54 2.41
C LEU A 298 -4.58 22.57 3.39
N SER A 299 -5.77 22.27 3.91
CA SER A 299 -6.40 22.93 5.05
C SER A 299 -5.60 22.72 6.34
N THR A 300 -5.87 23.55 7.36
CA THR A 300 -5.28 23.36 8.69
C THR A 300 -5.59 21.97 9.26
N GLN A 301 -6.82 21.49 9.10
CA GLN A 301 -7.22 20.17 9.61
C GLN A 301 -6.44 19.03 8.92
N GLU A 302 -6.30 19.08 7.60
CA GLU A 302 -5.50 18.12 6.84
C GLU A 302 -4.04 18.14 7.28
N LYS A 303 -3.42 19.32 7.39
CA LYS A 303 -2.03 19.45 7.86
C LYS A 303 -1.84 18.88 9.25
N THR A 304 -2.76 19.16 10.19
CA THR A 304 -2.70 18.63 11.55
C THR A 304 -2.79 17.11 11.57
N LEU A 305 -3.68 16.49 10.80
CA LEU A 305 -3.82 15.03 10.78
C LEU A 305 -2.65 14.36 10.04
N PHE A 306 -2.28 14.84 8.87
CA PHE A 306 -1.23 14.23 8.05
C PHE A 306 0.18 14.45 8.60
N GLY A 307 0.38 15.40 9.50
CA GLY A 307 1.63 15.59 10.24
C GLY A 307 1.84 14.60 11.40
N GLN A 308 0.88 13.72 11.68
CA GLN A 308 0.93 12.80 12.82
C GLN A 308 1.41 11.39 12.47
N TRP A 309 1.58 11.08 11.19
CA TRP A 309 1.92 9.74 10.74
C TRP A 309 3.32 9.31 11.19
N THR A 310 3.42 8.06 11.62
CA THR A 310 4.65 7.26 11.58
C THR A 310 4.56 6.26 10.42
N SER A 311 5.71 5.74 9.99
CA SER A 311 5.76 4.80 8.87
C SER A 311 6.98 3.89 8.96
N ASP A 312 6.81 2.68 8.47
CA ASP A 312 7.86 1.69 8.35
C ASP A 312 8.55 1.77 6.99
N GLY A 313 9.77 1.22 6.93
CA GLY A 313 10.48 0.91 5.70
C GLY A 313 10.22 -0.53 5.27
N TYR A 314 9.75 -0.73 4.04
CA TYR A 314 9.63 -2.05 3.43
C TYR A 314 10.21 -2.03 2.01
N TYR A 315 11.10 -2.98 1.72
CA TYR A 315 11.90 -2.99 0.50
C TYR A 315 11.99 -4.39 -0.07
N THR A 316 11.94 -4.46 -1.39
CA THR A 316 11.93 -5.72 -2.12
C THR A 316 12.93 -5.63 -3.27
N GLY A 317 13.60 -6.73 -3.58
CA GLY A 317 14.69 -6.68 -4.54
C GLY A 317 14.95 -7.98 -5.27
N ILE A 318 15.61 -7.85 -6.41
CA ILE A 318 16.14 -8.95 -7.20
C ILE A 318 17.64 -8.75 -7.36
N LEU A 319 18.36 -9.82 -7.05
CA LEU A 319 19.79 -9.94 -7.19
C LEU A 319 20.14 -11.03 -8.19
N ASN A 320 21.23 -10.81 -8.91
CA ASN A 320 21.95 -11.82 -9.66
C ASN A 320 23.31 -12.08 -8.98
N ASN A 321 24.00 -13.14 -9.40
CA ASN A 321 25.37 -13.45 -8.96
C ASN A 321 25.53 -13.55 -7.42
N THR A 322 24.50 -14.04 -6.72
CA THR A 322 24.50 -14.17 -5.26
C THR A 322 25.35 -15.33 -4.74
N GLY A 323 25.81 -16.24 -5.62
CA GLY A 323 26.52 -17.45 -5.19
C GLY A 323 25.66 -18.48 -4.43
N LEU A 324 24.37 -18.20 -4.24
CA LEU A 324 23.38 -19.09 -3.63
C LEU A 324 22.73 -19.97 -4.71
N ASN A 325 22.11 -21.08 -4.29
CA ASN A 325 21.39 -21.97 -5.20
C ASN A 325 20.00 -21.37 -5.56
N ASP A 326 19.60 -21.51 -6.82
CA ASP A 326 18.31 -21.04 -7.34
C ASP A 326 17.07 -21.63 -6.66
N THR A 327 17.19 -22.75 -5.94
CA THR A 327 16.08 -23.35 -5.18
C THR A 327 16.15 -23.07 -3.68
N SER A 328 17.14 -22.30 -3.22
CA SER A 328 17.31 -21.98 -1.80
C SER A 328 16.21 -21.05 -1.29
N MET A 329 15.75 -21.31 -0.06
CA MET A 329 14.84 -20.44 0.68
C MET A 329 15.41 -20.24 2.08
N PHE A 330 15.83 -19.02 2.38
CA PHE A 330 16.35 -18.63 3.69
C PHE A 330 15.36 -17.69 4.39
N ILE A 331 15.06 -17.98 5.65
CA ILE A 331 14.13 -17.21 6.47
C ILE A 331 14.88 -16.70 7.70
N ASN A 332 14.70 -15.41 8.01
CA ASN A 332 15.35 -14.80 9.17
C ASN A 332 14.73 -15.27 10.48
N VAL A 333 15.56 -15.76 11.40
CA VAL A 333 15.16 -16.20 12.73
C VAL A 333 16.27 -15.87 13.72
N GLN A 334 15.89 -15.36 14.90
CA GLN A 334 16.79 -15.22 16.04
C GLN A 334 16.24 -16.04 17.22
N PRO A 335 16.69 -17.29 17.42
CA PRO A 335 16.12 -18.20 18.44
C PRO A 335 16.16 -17.66 19.87
N ASN A 336 17.11 -16.76 20.17
CA ASN A 336 17.25 -16.12 21.47
C ASN A 336 16.30 -14.93 21.69
N LYS A 337 15.44 -14.63 20.71
CA LYS A 337 14.43 -13.56 20.78
C LYS A 337 13.03 -14.15 20.97
N PRO A 338 12.08 -13.38 21.55
CA PRO A 338 10.71 -13.85 21.72
C PRO A 338 10.13 -14.41 20.41
N TYR A 339 9.66 -15.65 20.47
CA TYR A 339 9.06 -16.38 19.35
C TYR A 339 9.99 -16.57 18.12
N GLY A 340 11.30 -16.37 18.27
CA GLY A 340 12.25 -16.43 17.16
C GLY A 340 12.22 -15.21 16.22
N VAL A 341 11.38 -14.20 16.51
CA VAL A 341 11.22 -13.01 15.65
C VAL A 341 12.49 -12.15 15.73
N PRO A 342 13.17 -11.90 14.61
CA PRO A 342 14.41 -11.12 14.59
C PRO A 342 14.16 -9.62 14.80
N HIS A 343 15.18 -8.91 15.28
CA HIS A 343 15.18 -7.44 15.21
C HIS A 343 15.40 -6.95 13.78
N LEU A 344 14.73 -5.86 13.45
CA LEU A 344 14.86 -5.14 12.18
C LEU A 344 15.35 -3.71 12.50
N PRO A 345 16.11 -3.03 11.61
CA PRO A 345 16.27 -3.29 10.18
C PRO A 345 16.97 -4.60 9.80
N GLY A 346 16.48 -5.28 8.77
CA GLY A 346 17.09 -6.52 8.29
C GLY A 346 16.28 -7.24 7.21
N LEU A 347 16.90 -8.27 6.63
CA LEU A 347 16.24 -9.19 5.71
C LEU A 347 15.14 -9.98 6.45
N TYR A 348 13.97 -10.12 5.84
CA TYR A 348 13.00 -11.15 6.20
C TYR A 348 13.39 -12.48 5.56
N THR A 349 13.67 -12.46 4.25
CA THR A 349 13.93 -13.66 3.46
C THR A 349 14.92 -13.40 2.33
N VAL A 350 15.63 -14.47 1.94
CA VAL A 350 16.43 -14.55 0.70
C VAL A 350 16.01 -15.83 -0.01
N ARG A 351 15.45 -15.72 -1.21
CA ARG A 351 14.79 -16.84 -1.91
C ARG A 351 15.18 -16.88 -3.38
N GLY A 352 15.64 -18.04 -3.85
CA GLY A 352 15.86 -18.27 -5.28
C GLY A 352 14.55 -18.26 -6.07
N SER A 353 14.61 -17.86 -7.34
CA SER A 353 13.43 -17.66 -8.20
C SER A 353 13.51 -18.52 -9.46
N PRO A 354 13.41 -19.86 -9.35
CA PRO A 354 13.50 -20.72 -10.51
C PRO A 354 12.31 -20.46 -11.46
N PRO A 355 12.51 -20.55 -12.79
CA PRO A 355 13.72 -20.99 -13.50
C PRO A 355 14.64 -19.83 -13.93
N THR A 356 14.66 -18.71 -13.21
CA THR A 356 15.30 -17.46 -13.72
C THR A 356 16.78 -17.30 -13.41
N GLY A 357 17.34 -18.05 -12.47
CA GLY A 357 18.71 -17.82 -11.97
C GLY A 357 18.85 -16.63 -11.02
N LEU A 358 17.74 -16.01 -10.63
CA LEU A 358 17.73 -14.79 -9.82
C LEU A 358 17.34 -15.09 -8.37
N THR A 359 17.75 -14.21 -7.46
CA THR A 359 17.44 -14.27 -6.03
C THR A 359 16.57 -13.08 -5.64
N GLN A 360 15.42 -13.35 -5.01
CA GLN A 360 14.56 -12.36 -4.38
C GLN A 360 14.97 -12.10 -2.93
N VAL A 361 14.83 -10.86 -2.50
CA VAL A 361 15.06 -10.44 -1.12
C VAL A 361 13.93 -9.54 -0.65
N TYR A 362 13.53 -9.71 0.60
CA TYR A 362 12.55 -8.87 1.30
C TYR A 362 13.19 -8.32 2.55
N TYR A 363 13.02 -7.02 2.81
CA TYR A 363 13.71 -6.29 3.88
C TYR A 363 12.75 -5.35 4.60
N GLY A 364 12.81 -5.32 5.92
CA GLY A 364 11.99 -4.44 6.76
C GLY A 364 12.84 -3.54 7.65
N SER A 365 12.29 -2.40 8.03
CA SER A 365 12.90 -1.43 8.93
C SER A 365 11.84 -0.67 9.71
N PRO A 366 12.06 -0.36 11.01
CA PRO A 366 11.15 0.47 11.80
C PRO A 366 11.09 1.94 11.38
N THR A 367 11.97 2.36 10.47
CA THR A 367 11.97 3.68 9.87
C THR A 367 12.28 3.60 8.38
N VAL A 368 11.93 4.65 7.63
CA VAL A 368 12.31 4.76 6.21
C VAL A 368 13.81 5.01 6.10
N LEU A 369 14.51 4.09 5.43
CA LEU A 369 15.93 4.16 5.09
C LEU A 369 16.14 4.53 3.62
N SER A 370 17.33 5.03 3.30
CA SER A 370 17.74 5.24 1.91
C SER A 370 17.95 3.90 1.18
N ILE A 371 17.87 3.94 -0.15
CA ILE A 371 18.11 2.77 -1.00
C ILE A 371 19.54 2.26 -0.82
N GLU A 372 20.50 3.17 -0.68
CA GLU A 372 21.93 2.88 -0.54
C GLU A 372 22.23 2.14 0.77
N GLU A 373 21.63 2.58 1.88
CA GLU A 373 21.74 1.91 3.18
C GLU A 373 21.18 0.49 3.14
N VAL A 374 19.99 0.31 2.56
CA VAL A 374 19.34 -1.00 2.42
C VAL A 374 20.19 -1.93 1.55
N LYS A 375 20.70 -1.46 0.41
CA LYS A 375 21.58 -2.26 -0.45
C LYS A 375 22.83 -2.70 0.28
N ALA A 376 23.49 -1.78 0.98
CA ALA A 376 24.72 -2.07 1.70
C ALA A 376 24.52 -3.12 2.82
N ASP A 377 23.39 -3.06 3.54
CA ASP A 377 23.10 -4.04 4.59
C ASP A 377 22.73 -5.43 4.03
N ILE A 378 21.96 -5.47 2.93
CA ILE A 378 21.64 -6.72 2.23
C ILE A 378 22.91 -7.39 1.69
N GLU A 379 23.80 -6.64 1.03
CA GLU A 379 25.07 -7.16 0.51
C GLU A 379 25.95 -7.74 1.62
N LYS A 380 26.07 -7.03 2.75
CA LYS A 380 26.80 -7.53 3.93
C LYS A 380 26.17 -8.81 4.49
N SER A 381 24.84 -8.86 4.56
CA SER A 381 24.12 -10.03 5.07
C SER A 381 24.30 -11.25 4.18
N ILE A 382 24.24 -11.09 2.85
CA ILE A 382 24.51 -12.15 1.89
C ILE A 382 25.97 -12.61 1.96
N ALA A 383 26.93 -11.70 2.08
CA ALA A 383 28.34 -12.06 2.22
C ALA A 383 28.60 -12.91 3.47
N ARG A 384 27.98 -12.58 4.61
CA ARG A 384 28.06 -13.41 5.83
C ARG A 384 27.43 -14.79 5.61
N LEU A 385 26.26 -14.85 4.98
CA LEU A 385 25.58 -16.10 4.67
C LEU A 385 26.42 -17.00 3.75
N GLN A 386 27.00 -16.45 2.68
CA GLN A 386 27.87 -17.21 1.77
C GLN A 386 29.03 -17.87 2.51
N LYS A 387 29.67 -17.11 3.42
CA LYS A 387 30.78 -17.60 4.24
C LYS A 387 30.37 -18.74 5.15
N ASP A 388 29.20 -18.65 5.80
CA ASP A 388 28.70 -19.71 6.69
C ASP A 388 28.29 -20.98 5.94
N LEU A 389 27.71 -20.82 4.75
CA LEU A 389 27.33 -21.95 3.90
C LEU A 389 28.53 -22.62 3.21
N GLY A 390 29.71 -21.99 3.22
CA GLY A 390 30.87 -22.50 2.48
C GLY A 390 30.67 -22.50 0.96
N VAL A 391 29.76 -21.67 0.45
CA VAL A 391 29.50 -21.52 -0.98
C VAL A 391 30.40 -20.45 -1.59
N ARG A 392 30.34 -20.29 -2.92
CA ARG A 392 31.09 -19.26 -3.63
C ARG A 392 30.73 -17.88 -3.07
N GLN A 393 31.73 -17.20 -2.51
CA GLN A 393 31.61 -15.81 -2.08
C GLN A 393 31.67 -14.90 -3.31
N ALA A 394 30.52 -14.36 -3.68
CA ALA A 394 30.34 -13.55 -4.87
C ALA A 394 29.74 -12.20 -4.47
N LYS A 395 30.12 -11.13 -5.17
CA LYS A 395 29.45 -9.84 -4.97
C LYS A 395 28.07 -9.89 -5.68
N PRO A 396 26.95 -9.75 -4.97
CA PRO A 396 25.64 -9.69 -5.61
C PRO A 396 25.54 -8.50 -6.56
N GLU A 397 24.81 -8.70 -7.66
CA GLU A 397 24.51 -7.68 -8.65
C GLU A 397 23.04 -7.31 -8.57
N TRP A 398 22.74 -6.02 -8.44
CA TRP A 398 21.36 -5.54 -8.40
C TRP A 398 20.71 -5.58 -9.78
N VAL A 399 19.66 -6.38 -9.92
CA VAL A 399 18.74 -6.30 -11.06
C VAL A 399 17.72 -5.19 -10.80
N LEU A 400 17.12 -5.21 -9.61
CA LEU A 400 16.13 -4.23 -9.18
C LEU A 400 16.09 -4.14 -7.65
N LEU A 401 15.83 -2.94 -7.14
CA LEU A 401 15.35 -2.73 -5.77
C LEU A 401 14.18 -1.75 -5.83
N LYS A 402 13.11 -2.05 -5.12
CA LYS A 402 11.93 -1.21 -4.98
C LYS A 402 11.70 -0.87 -3.51
N SER A 403 11.48 0.41 -3.24
CA SER A 403 10.97 0.88 -1.96
C SER A 403 9.45 0.88 -2.00
N HIS A 404 8.85 0.23 -1.02
CA HIS A 404 7.41 0.32 -0.73
C HIS A 404 7.12 1.36 0.37
N ALA A 405 8.14 2.12 0.79
CA ALA A 405 8.01 3.15 1.80
C ALA A 405 7.38 4.46 1.26
N PRO A 406 6.70 5.26 2.10
CA PRO A 406 6.35 4.92 3.48
C PRO A 406 5.33 3.79 3.53
N PHE A 407 5.60 2.77 4.34
CA PHE A 407 4.74 1.61 4.51
C PHE A 407 4.01 1.70 5.86
N ASN A 408 2.82 1.10 5.94
CA ASN A 408 2.02 1.05 7.17
C ASN A 408 1.88 2.38 7.94
N LEU A 409 1.27 3.40 7.31
CA LEU A 409 1.02 4.67 8.02
C LEU A 409 0.14 4.45 9.26
N GLY A 410 0.65 4.85 10.41
CA GLY A 410 -0.01 4.72 11.70
C GLY A 410 0.19 5.94 12.60
N VAL A 411 -0.51 5.94 13.71
CA VAL A 411 -0.47 6.96 14.77
C VAL A 411 -0.37 6.29 16.15
N SER A 412 0.04 7.05 17.15
CA SER A 412 0.21 6.60 18.53
C SER A 412 -1.11 6.22 19.20
N ASN A 413 -1.03 5.45 20.30
CA ASN A 413 -2.22 5.09 21.09
C ASN A 413 -2.96 6.31 21.65
N GLU A 414 -2.26 7.40 21.96
CA GLU A 414 -2.87 8.67 22.43
C GLU A 414 -3.71 9.29 21.32
N GLN A 415 -3.20 9.31 20.09
CA GLN A 415 -3.89 9.83 18.91
C GLN A 415 -5.08 8.96 18.54
N ILE A 416 -4.93 7.63 18.63
CA ILE A 416 -6.04 6.67 18.47
C ILE A 416 -7.15 6.98 19.48
N LYS A 417 -6.82 7.18 20.76
CA LYS A 417 -7.80 7.55 21.81
C LYS A 417 -8.46 8.90 21.54
N ASP A 418 -7.72 9.88 21.02
CA ASP A 418 -8.22 11.19 20.59
C ASP A 418 -8.89 11.17 19.21
N LYS A 419 -9.54 10.06 18.86
CA LYS A 419 -10.42 9.96 17.69
C LYS A 419 -9.75 10.29 16.35
N PHE A 420 -8.44 10.06 16.21
CA PHE A 420 -7.70 10.37 14.98
C PHE A 420 -8.41 9.84 13.72
N TYR A 421 -8.84 8.58 13.73
CA TYR A 421 -9.48 7.97 12.56
C TYR A 421 -10.90 8.49 12.28
N GLU A 422 -11.67 8.88 13.29
CA GLU A 422 -12.98 9.56 13.08
C GLU A 422 -12.74 10.91 12.37
N LYS A 423 -11.75 11.68 12.84
CA LYS A 423 -11.34 12.96 12.26
C LYS A 423 -10.78 12.79 10.83
N LEU A 424 -10.02 11.71 10.59
CA LEU A 424 -9.46 11.35 9.28
C LEU A 424 -10.58 11.02 8.27
N TYR A 425 -11.52 10.16 8.66
CA TYR A 425 -12.63 9.77 7.78
C TYR A 425 -13.53 10.97 7.45
N ALA A 426 -13.72 11.89 8.40
CA ALA A 426 -14.47 13.13 8.22
C ALA A 426 -13.84 14.11 7.20
N LEU A 427 -12.61 13.86 6.71
CA LEU A 427 -12.04 14.61 5.59
C LEU A 427 -12.70 14.26 4.25
N ASN A 428 -13.23 13.04 4.10
CA ASN A 428 -13.86 12.61 2.86
C ASN A 428 -15.08 13.46 2.51
N GLY A 429 -15.06 14.07 1.32
CA GLY A 429 -16.07 14.99 0.82
C GLY A 429 -15.76 16.47 1.09
N LYS A 430 -14.78 16.79 1.94
CA LYS A 430 -14.34 18.18 2.15
C LYS A 430 -13.50 18.63 0.96
N GLN A 431 -13.66 19.91 0.57
CA GLN A 431 -12.92 20.50 -0.56
C GLN A 431 -12.95 19.64 -1.84
N ASN A 432 -14.11 19.04 -2.14
CA ASN A 432 -14.30 18.15 -3.29
C ASN A 432 -13.30 16.97 -3.34
N THR A 433 -12.73 16.57 -2.19
CA THR A 433 -11.66 15.57 -2.09
C THR A 433 -12.10 14.35 -1.31
N PHE A 434 -11.70 13.19 -1.80
CA PHE A 434 -11.89 11.90 -1.17
C PHE A 434 -10.52 11.20 -1.09
N TYR A 435 -10.24 10.59 0.04
CA TYR A 435 -8.98 9.93 0.33
C TYR A 435 -9.19 8.42 0.40
N ASN A 436 -8.34 7.70 -0.32
CA ASN A 436 -8.33 6.24 -0.41
C ASN A 436 -6.90 5.71 -0.24
N GLY A 437 -6.74 4.41 -0.04
CA GLY A 437 -5.45 3.74 0.11
C GLY A 437 -5.22 3.15 1.49
N ALA A 438 -4.06 2.53 1.66
CA ALA A 438 -3.69 1.77 2.86
C ALA A 438 -3.80 2.56 4.17
N ALA A 439 -3.57 3.89 4.16
CA ALA A 439 -3.72 4.73 5.35
C ALA A 439 -5.18 4.82 5.88
N PHE A 440 -6.16 4.55 5.03
CA PHE A 440 -7.58 4.48 5.40
C PHE A 440 -8.03 3.05 5.72
N HIS A 441 -7.19 2.04 5.42
CA HIS A 441 -7.45 0.64 5.75
C HIS A 441 -6.15 -0.09 6.14
N THR A 442 -5.62 -1.00 5.31
CA THR A 442 -4.35 -1.70 5.55
C THR A 442 -3.66 -2.03 4.22
N GLN A 443 -2.43 -2.53 4.27
CA GLN A 443 -1.62 -2.93 3.11
C GLN A 443 -2.07 -4.29 2.53
N ASP A 444 -3.30 -4.33 2.01
CA ASP A 444 -3.89 -5.49 1.31
C ASP A 444 -4.80 -4.99 0.19
N SER A 445 -4.51 -5.39 -1.06
CA SER A 445 -5.29 -4.95 -2.23
C SER A 445 -6.76 -5.35 -2.14
N SER A 446 -7.04 -6.53 -1.62
CA SER A 446 -8.35 -7.14 -1.59
C SER A 446 -9.32 -6.29 -0.76
N VAL A 447 -8.94 -5.96 0.48
CA VAL A 447 -9.73 -5.10 1.37
C VAL A 447 -9.73 -3.63 0.96
N LEU A 448 -8.71 -3.17 0.23
CA LEU A 448 -8.72 -1.83 -0.35
C LEU A 448 -9.75 -1.68 -1.48
N TRP A 449 -9.98 -2.75 -2.24
CA TRP A 449 -11.06 -2.78 -3.23
C TRP A 449 -12.43 -2.81 -2.55
N GLU A 450 -12.59 -3.60 -1.48
CA GLU A 450 -13.85 -3.61 -0.69
C GLU A 450 -14.13 -2.24 -0.08
N PHE A 451 -13.13 -1.60 0.54
CA PHE A 451 -13.25 -0.24 1.07
C PHE A 451 -13.67 0.77 -0.03
N THR A 452 -13.15 0.58 -1.25
CA THR A 452 -13.54 1.42 -2.38
C THR A 452 -15.01 1.21 -2.74
N GLU A 453 -15.48 -0.03 -2.89
CA GLU A 453 -16.88 -0.33 -3.23
C GLU A 453 -17.86 0.10 -2.15
N GLU A 454 -17.55 -0.22 -0.89
CA GLU A 454 -18.52 -0.12 0.21
C GLU A 454 -18.59 1.28 0.82
N TYR A 455 -17.47 2.00 0.86
CA TYR A 455 -17.38 3.29 1.52
C TYR A 455 -17.14 4.45 0.55
N LEU A 456 -16.06 4.39 -0.24
CA LEU A 456 -15.61 5.56 -1.00
C LEU A 456 -16.49 5.85 -2.23
N LEU A 457 -16.76 4.82 -3.05
CA LEU A 457 -17.46 4.98 -4.32
C LEU A 457 -18.89 5.54 -4.14
N PRO A 458 -19.71 5.09 -3.17
CA PRO A 458 -21.04 5.63 -2.95
C PRO A 458 -21.03 7.15 -2.66
N ILE A 459 -20.12 7.62 -1.80
CA ILE A 459 -20.03 9.04 -1.43
C ILE A 459 -19.47 9.91 -2.56
N VAL A 460 -18.54 9.39 -3.37
CA VAL A 460 -18.04 10.09 -4.57
C VAL A 460 -19.18 10.24 -5.59
N LEU A 461 -19.88 9.16 -5.91
CA LEU A 461 -20.98 9.17 -6.88
C LEU A 461 -22.14 10.06 -6.45
N ALA A 462 -22.50 10.05 -5.16
CA ALA A 462 -23.52 10.93 -4.62
C ALA A 462 -23.15 12.41 -4.78
N SER A 463 -21.87 12.75 -4.61
CA SER A 463 -21.39 14.13 -4.74
C SER A 463 -21.31 14.68 -6.18
N LEU A 464 -21.46 13.80 -7.17
CA LEU A 464 -21.43 14.12 -8.61
C LEU A 464 -22.83 14.31 -9.21
N LYS A 465 -23.88 14.08 -8.43
CA LYS A 465 -25.26 14.45 -8.76
C LYS A 465 -25.44 15.95 -8.52
#